data_AF-A0AA35TZU8-F1
#
_entry.id   AF-A0AA35TZU8-F1
#
_cell.length_a   1.000
_cell.length_b   1.000
_cell.length_c   1.000
_cell.angle_alpha   90.00
_cell.angle_beta   90.00
_cell.angle_gamma   90.00
#
_symmetry.space_group_name_H-M   'P 1'
#
loop_
_entity.id
_entity.type
_entity.pdbx_description
1 polymer ?
#
loop_
_entity_poly.entity_id
_entity_poly.type
_entity_poly.pdbx_seq_one_letter_code
_entity_poly.pdbx_strand_id
1 'polypeptide(L)'
;MCETTHPYEFFARQGVHDMLEHGGSKILPVIPQLIIPIKNALHTRNPRVICTTLKVLQHLVVSAEMVGEAMVPYYRQILPILNIYKNKNLNIGDGIDYSQQQGRG
;
A
#
# COMPACT_ATOMS: atom_id res chain seq x y z
N MET A 1 3.89 -7.88 0.60
CA MET A 1 2.63 -7.46 -0.07
C MET A 1 2.35 -8.20 -1.39
N CYS A 2 3.30 -8.97 -1.93
CA CYS A 2 3.06 -9.76 -3.15
C CYS A 2 2.33 -11.09 -2.89
N GLU A 3 2.09 -11.42 -1.62
CA GLU A 3 1.40 -12.65 -1.22
C GLU A 3 -0.08 -12.53 -1.54
N THR A 4 -0.62 -13.55 -2.21
CA THR A 4 -2.03 -13.59 -2.66
C THR A 4 -2.74 -14.87 -2.25
N THR A 5 -2.05 -15.73 -1.49
CA THR A 5 -2.56 -17.04 -1.07
C THR A 5 -3.16 -16.94 0.33
N HIS A 6 -4.36 -17.48 0.52
CA HIS A 6 -4.93 -17.67 1.85
C HIS A 6 -4.17 -18.79 2.59
N PRO A 7 -3.82 -18.64 3.89
CA PRO A 7 -4.17 -17.52 4.80
C PRO A 7 -3.13 -16.40 4.87
N TYR A 8 -2.00 -16.53 4.16
CA TYR A 8 -0.83 -15.66 4.29
C TYR A 8 -1.09 -14.20 3.89
N GLU A 9 -1.93 -13.95 2.89
CA GLU A 9 -2.32 -12.57 2.51
C GLU A 9 -3.00 -11.84 3.69
N PHE A 10 -3.93 -12.52 4.38
CA PHE A 10 -4.69 -11.93 5.48
C PHE A 10 -3.76 -11.54 6.62
N PHE A 11 -2.92 -12.47 7.08
CA PHE A 11 -1.96 -12.21 8.15
C PHE A 11 -0.95 -11.12 7.78
N ALA A 12 -0.45 -11.13 6.55
CA ALA A 12 0.48 -10.09 6.09
C ALA A 12 -0.15 -8.71 6.08
N ARG A 13 -1.43 -8.60 5.68
CA ARG A 13 -2.15 -7.31 5.66
C ARG A 13 -2.49 -6.84 7.07
N GLN A 14 -3.01 -7.72 7.92
CA GLN A 14 -3.36 -7.36 9.29
C GLN A 14 -2.11 -7.00 10.10
N GLY A 15 -1.04 -7.79 10.00
CA GLY A 15 0.20 -7.51 10.71
C GLY A 15 0.82 -6.16 10.30
N VAL A 16 0.78 -5.81 9.01
CA VAL A 16 1.23 -4.48 8.56
C VAL A 16 0.35 -3.37 9.12
N HIS A 17 -0.97 -3.55 9.15
CA HIS A 17 -1.88 -2.57 9.74
C HIS A 17 -1.56 -2.34 11.22
N ASP A 18 -1.49 -3.41 12.00
CA ASP A 18 -1.26 -3.34 13.44
C ASP A 18 0.11 -2.72 13.76
N MET A 19 1.14 -3.05 12.99
CA MET A 19 2.48 -2.47 13.14
C MET A 19 2.53 -0.97 12.82
N LEU A 20 1.75 -0.50 11.86
CA LEU A 20 1.67 0.94 11.54
C LEU A 20 0.85 1.69 12.58
N GLU A 21 -0.24 1.09 13.08
CA GLU A 21 -1.10 1.69 14.09
C GLU A 21 -0.39 1.83 15.45
N HIS A 22 0.45 0.86 15.82
CA HIS A 22 1.10 0.81 17.13
C HIS A 22 2.61 1.08 17.09
N GLY A 23 3.19 1.33 15.91
CA GLY A 23 4.63 1.51 15.74
C GLY A 23 5.17 2.85 16.25
N GLY A 24 4.36 3.91 16.16
CA GLY A 24 4.72 5.26 16.62
C GLY A 24 6.08 5.74 16.09
N SER A 25 6.94 6.22 16.98
CA SER A 25 8.28 6.74 16.63
C SER A 25 9.24 5.70 16.05
N LYS A 26 8.93 4.40 16.12
CA LYS A 26 9.76 3.33 15.54
C LYS A 26 9.59 3.19 14.02
N ILE A 27 8.58 3.84 13.44
CA ILE A 27 8.30 3.77 12.00
C ILE A 27 9.28 4.64 11.20
N LEU A 28 9.57 5.84 11.70
CA LEU A 28 10.41 6.80 10.98
C LEU A 28 11.81 6.26 10.61
N PRO A 29 12.55 5.57 11.51
CA PRO A 29 13.88 5.04 11.19
C PRO A 29 13.88 3.93 10.12
N VAL A 30 12.75 3.27 9.86
CA VAL A 30 12.69 2.15 8.92
C VAL A 30 12.23 2.56 7.52
N ILE A 31 11.79 3.80 7.31
CA ILE A 31 11.30 4.31 6.01
C ILE A 31 12.26 4.00 4.84
N PRO A 32 13.58 4.22 4.93
CA PRO A 32 14.48 3.94 3.81
C PRO A 32 14.47 2.47 3.38
N GLN A 33 14.24 1.55 4.31
CA GLN A 33 14.24 0.10 4.06
C GLN A 33 12.94 -0.36 3.38
N LEU A 34 11.84 0.37 3.57
CA LEU A 34 10.53 0.04 2.99
C LEU A 34 10.41 0.42 1.50
N ILE A 35 11.27 1.32 1.00
CA ILE A 35 11.17 1.86 -0.36
C ILE A 35 11.32 0.77 -1.43
N ILE A 36 12.30 -0.13 -1.27
CA ILE A 36 12.54 -1.22 -2.23
C ILE A 36 11.36 -2.21 -2.26
N PRO A 37 10.87 -2.74 -1.11
CA PRO A 37 9.67 -3.57 -1.07
C PRO A 37 8.44 -2.92 -1.72
N ILE A 38 8.18 -1.63 -1.44
CA ILE A 38 7.06 -0.89 -2.02
C ILE A 38 7.19 -0.81 -3.54
N LYS A 39 8.37 -0.41 -4.04
CA LYS A 39 8.64 -0.33 -5.47
C LYS A 39 8.43 -1.67 -6.17
N ASN A 40 8.94 -2.76 -5.57
CA ASN A 40 8.80 -4.11 -6.13
C ASN A 40 7.33 -4.56 -6.17
N ALA A 41 6.55 -4.28 -5.12
CA ALA A 41 5.13 -4.60 -5.08
C ALA A 41 4.35 -3.85 -6.18
N LEU A 42 4.64 -2.57 -6.40
CA LEU A 42 4.04 -1.78 -7.49
C LEU A 42 4.45 -2.29 -8.89
N HIS A 43 5.67 -2.81 -9.04
CA HIS A 43 6.16 -3.38 -10.30
C HIS A 43 5.52 -4.73 -10.68
N THR A 44 4.86 -5.44 -9.76
CA THR A 44 4.20 -6.72 -10.06
C THR A 44 3.13 -6.63 -11.15
N ARG A 45 2.62 -5.42 -11.42
CA ARG A 45 1.47 -5.14 -12.30
C ARG A 45 0.20 -5.90 -11.95
N ASN A 46 0.14 -6.54 -10.78
CA ASN A 46 -1.05 -7.21 -10.27
C ASN A 46 -1.96 -6.17 -9.61
N PRO A 47 -3.19 -5.95 -10.10
CA PRO A 47 -4.09 -4.94 -9.55
C PRO A 47 -4.36 -5.10 -8.04
N ARG A 48 -4.52 -6.33 -7.55
CA ARG A 48 -4.77 -6.58 -6.12
C ARG A 48 -3.58 -6.17 -5.25
N VAL A 49 -2.37 -6.51 -5.69
CA VAL A 49 -1.12 -6.14 -5.00
C VAL A 49 -0.93 -4.63 -5.02
N ILE A 50 -1.19 -3.98 -6.16
CA ILE A 50 -1.09 -2.52 -6.30
C ILE A 50 -2.07 -1.80 -5.39
N CYS A 51 -3.36 -2.19 -5.41
CA CYS A 51 -4.37 -1.60 -4.53
C CYS A 51 -4.01 -1.76 -3.05
N THR A 52 -3.53 -2.94 -2.65
CA THR A 52 -3.09 -3.21 -1.28
C THR A 52 -1.88 -2.34 -0.91
N THR A 53 -0.90 -2.24 -1.81
CA THR A 53 0.31 -1.42 -1.60
C THR A 53 -0.03 0.06 -1.47
N LEU A 54 -0.97 0.57 -2.28
CA LEU A 54 -1.46 1.95 -2.19
C LEU A 54 -2.17 2.23 -0.86
N LYS A 55 -3.01 1.30 -0.38
CA LYS A 55 -3.66 1.43 0.95
C LYS A 55 -2.63 1.45 2.08
N VAL A 56 -1.61 0.59 2.02
CA VAL A 56 -0.54 0.61 3.02
C VAL A 56 0.27 1.91 2.94
N LEU A 57 0.56 2.42 1.74
CA LEU A 57 1.23 3.72 1.59
C LEU A 57 0.43 4.86 2.22
N GLN A 58 -0.90 4.87 2.05
CA GLN A 58 -1.78 5.86 2.68
C GLN A 58 -1.73 5.75 4.22
N HIS A 59 -1.77 4.53 4.76
CA HIS A 59 -1.67 4.33 6.21
C HIS A 59 -0.27 4.72 6.74
N LEU A 60 0.80 4.36 6.03
CA LEU A 60 2.17 4.66 6.41
C LEU A 60 2.37 6.17 6.59
N VAL A 61 1.93 7.01 5.65
CA VAL A 61 2.18 8.46 5.71
C VAL A 61 1.43 9.18 6.83
N VAL A 62 0.38 8.57 7.38
CA VAL A 62 -0.38 9.12 8.53
C VAL A 62 -0.05 8.41 9.86
N SER A 63 0.79 7.38 9.85
CA SER A 63 1.05 6.51 11.01
C SER A 63 1.90 7.15 12.13
N ALA A 64 2.73 8.15 11.80
CA ALA A 64 3.52 8.88 12.77
C ALA A 64 3.92 10.27 12.25
N GLU A 65 4.29 11.16 13.17
CA GLU A 65 4.81 12.48 12.84
C GLU A 65 6.04 12.40 11.92
N MET A 66 6.17 13.34 11.00
CA MET A 66 7.28 13.46 10.03
C MET A 66 7.42 12.31 9.01
N VAL A 67 6.60 11.25 9.05
CA VAL A 67 6.71 10.15 8.06
C VAL A 67 6.45 10.66 6.63
N GLY A 68 5.45 11.54 6.46
CA GLY A 68 5.18 12.17 5.16
C GLY A 68 6.38 12.96 4.61
N GLU A 69 7.09 13.70 5.46
CA GLU A 69 8.29 14.46 5.09
C GLU A 69 9.46 13.52 4.74
N ALA A 70 9.67 12.48 5.54
CA ALA A 70 10.70 11.47 5.30
C ALA A 70 10.50 10.68 3.99
N MET A 71 9.28 10.64 3.46
CA MET A 71 8.96 9.99 2.19
C MET A 71 9.34 10.84 0.96
N VAL A 72 9.46 12.17 1.09
CA VAL A 72 9.69 13.11 -0.02
C VAL A 72 10.91 12.74 -0.90
N PRO A 73 12.08 12.38 -0.34
CA PRO A 73 13.25 12.01 -1.16
C PRO A 73 13.02 10.80 -2.06
N TYR A 74 12.04 9.95 -1.74
CA TYR A 74 11.79 8.68 -2.42
C TYR A 74 10.67 8.75 -3.47
N TYR A 75 9.96 9.87 -3.58
CA TYR A 75 8.87 10.05 -4.56
C TYR A 75 9.28 9.77 -6.00
N ARG A 76 10.50 10.17 -6.40
CA ARG A 76 11.00 9.89 -7.76
C ARG A 76 11.13 8.39 -8.06
N GLN A 77 11.24 7.54 -7.05
CA GLN A 77 11.34 6.08 -7.23
C GLN A 77 9.96 5.40 -7.29
N ILE A 78 8.96 5.99 -6.65
CA ILE A 78 7.63 5.38 -6.45
C ILE A 78 6.62 5.93 -7.48
N LEU A 79 6.55 7.25 -7.64
CA LEU A 79 5.54 7.93 -8.45
C LEU A 79 5.51 7.54 -9.94
N PRO A 80 6.65 7.30 -10.62
CA PRO A 80 6.62 6.94 -12.05
C PRO A 80 5.79 5.70 -12.35
N ILE A 81 5.78 4.70 -11.46
CA ILE A 81 5.01 3.47 -11.63
C ILE A 81 3.51 3.76 -11.50
N LEU A 82 3.14 4.62 -10.54
CA LEU A 82 1.75 5.00 -10.30
C LEU A 82 1.15 5.77 -11.48
N ASN A 83 1.96 6.55 -12.21
CA ASN A 83 1.50 7.27 -13.42
C ASN A 83 0.94 6.32 -14.49
N ILE A 84 1.43 5.08 -14.59
CA ILE A 84 0.91 4.07 -15.51
C ILE A 84 -0.54 3.69 -15.16
N TYR A 85 -0.89 3.73 -13.87
CA TYR A 85 -2.21 3.31 -13.36
C TYR A 85 -3.18 4.47 -13.18
N LYS A 86 -2.69 5.73 -13.16
CA LYS A 86 -3.51 6.93 -12.96
C LYS A 86 -4.70 7.03 -13.93
N ASN A 87 -4.51 6.56 -15.16
CA ASN A 87 -5.54 6.61 -16.21
C ASN A 87 -6.34 5.29 -16.36
N LYS A 88 -6.04 4.25 -15.56
CA LYS A 88 -6.80 2.99 -15.61
C LYS A 88 -8.21 3.08 -15.00
N ASN A 89 -8.58 4.22 -14.42
CA ASN A 89 -9.93 4.47 -13.87
C ASN A 89 -11.05 4.47 -14.94
N LEU A 90 -10.73 4.53 -16.24
CA LEU A 90 -11.72 4.66 -17.31
C LEU A 90 -12.05 3.36 -18.07
N ASN A 91 -11.34 2.26 -17.82
CA ASN A 91 -11.51 1.00 -18.57
C ASN A 91 -11.67 -0.23 -17.67
N ILE A 92 -12.39 -0.09 -16.55
CA ILE A 92 -13.02 -1.24 -15.89
C ILE A 92 -14.44 -1.31 -16.43
N GLY A 93 -14.57 -1.70 -17.69
CA GLY A 93 -15.84 -2.19 -18.22
C GLY A 93 -16.19 -3.48 -17.48
N ASP A 94 -17.41 -3.52 -16.92
CA ASP A 94 -18.09 -4.70 -16.39
C ASP A 94 -17.36 -5.56 -15.35
N GLY A 95 -16.80 -4.93 -14.33
CA GLY A 95 -16.37 -5.62 -13.11
C GLY A 95 -16.97 -4.96 -11.88
N ILE A 96 -18.27 -5.18 -11.61
CA ILE A 96 -18.88 -4.76 -10.34
C ILE A 96 -18.15 -5.50 -9.21
N ASP A 97 -17.40 -4.76 -8.40
CA ASP A 97 -16.78 -5.28 -7.18
C ASP A 97 -17.88 -5.42 -6.10
N TYR A 98 -18.44 -6.63 -5.98
CA TYR A 98 -19.50 -6.97 -5.02
C TYR A 98 -19.01 -7.05 -3.56
N SER A 99 -17.75 -6.73 -3.24
CA SER A 99 -17.21 -6.88 -1.88
C SER A 99 -17.45 -5.68 -0.95
N GLN A 100 -18.15 -4.63 -1.39
CA GLN A 100 -18.47 -3.44 -0.56
C GLN A 100 -19.71 -3.56 0.34
N GLN A 101 -20.10 -4.76 0.77
CA GLN A 101 -21.13 -4.95 1.79
C GLN A 101 -20.67 -5.86 2.94
N GLN A 102 -19.81 -5.35 3.82
CA GLN A 102 -19.87 -5.72 5.24
C GLN A 102 -19.06 -4.74 6.08
N GLY A 103 -19.74 -4.05 6.99
CA GLY A 103 -19.14 -3.06 7.87
C GLY A 103 -20.04 -1.89 8.28
N ARG A 104 -21.36 -2.11 8.38
CA ARG A 104 -22.24 -1.31 9.26
C ARG A 104 -23.14 -2.28 10.01
N GLY A 105 -22.89 -2.40 11.30
CA GLY A 105 -23.60 -3.19 12.29
C GLY A 105 -22.93 -2.95 13.62
#